data_AF-A0A022QLQ2-F1
#
_entry.id   AF-A0A022QLQ2-F1
#
_cell.length_a   1.000
_cell.length_b   1.000
_cell.length_c   1.000
_cell.angle_alpha   90.00
_cell.angle_beta   90.00
_cell.angle_gamma   90.00
#
_symmetry.space_group_name_H-M   'P 1'
#
loop_
_entity.id
_entity.type
_entity.pdbx_description
1 polymer ?
#
loop_
_entity_poly.entity_id
_entity_poly.type
_entity_poly.pdbx_seq_one_letter_code
_entity_poly.pdbx_strand_id
1 'polypeptide(L)' 'MGGGMEMRKNHWIEEWATARENLEHHFRWTRRNLALAGIFGIAVPVLVYKGIVKDFVSFPFSLTMISLIDSIFHLFVH' A
#
# COMPACT_ATOMS: atom_id res chain seq x y z
N MET A 1 -12.98 30.84 -18.06
CA MET A 1 -13.06 29.79 -17.02
C MET A 1 -14.41 29.95 -16.36
N GLY A 2 -15.28 28.93 -16.43
CA GLY A 2 -16.70 29.03 -16.06
C GLY A 2 -16.89 29.40 -14.59
N GLY A 3 -17.12 30.69 -14.34
CA GLY A 3 -17.63 31.20 -13.06
C GLY A 3 -19.10 30.86 -12.94
N GLY A 4 -19.49 30.21 -11.85
CA GLY A 4 -20.88 29.81 -11.64
C GLY A 4 -21.13 28.68 -10.64
N MET A 5 -20.16 28.32 -9.79
CA MET A 5 -20.43 27.47 -8.61
C MET A 5 -20.21 28.27 -7.35
N GLU A 6 -21.18 29.11 -7.00
CA GLU A 6 -21.25 29.80 -5.71
C GLU A 6 -21.73 28.81 -4.64
N MET A 7 -20.98 27.73 -4.44
CA MET A 7 -21.09 26.96 -3.19
C MET A 7 -20.69 27.89 -2.05
N ARG A 8 -21.40 27.82 -0.91
CA ARG A 8 -21.01 28.54 0.30
C ARG A 8 -19.61 28.10 0.71
N LYS A 9 -18.61 28.90 0.35
CA LYS A 9 -17.20 28.67 0.66
C LYS A 9 -17.05 28.65 2.17
N ASN A 10 -16.73 27.48 2.71
CA ASN A 10 -16.35 27.35 4.10
C ASN A 10 -14.86 27.64 4.19
N HIS A 11 -14.51 28.79 4.76
CA HIS A 11 -13.13 29.23 4.90
C HIS A 11 -12.21 28.16 5.55
N TRP A 12 -12.71 27.37 6.50
CA TRP A 12 -11.98 26.29 7.16
C TRP A 12 -11.66 25.14 6.20
N ILE A 13 -12.56 24.87 5.25
CA ILE A 13 -12.38 23.83 4.21
C ILE A 13 -11.39 24.32 3.15
N GLU A 14 -11.52 25.58 2.72
CA GLU A 14 -10.61 26.17 1.74
C GLU A 14 -9.18 26.28 2.28
N GLU A 15 -9.01 26.71 3.53
CA GLU A 15 -7.69 26.74 4.18
C GLU A 15 -7.08 25.34 4.35
N TRP A 16 -7.88 24.35 4.76
CA TRP A 16 -7.40 22.98 4.89
C TRP A 16 -6.98 22.38 3.53
N ALA A 17 -7.77 22.62 2.47
CA ALA A 17 -7.44 22.19 1.12
C ALA A 17 -6.15 22.88 0.64
N THR A 18 -6.04 24.20 0.83
CA THR A 18 -4.86 24.99 0.48
C THR A 18 -3.61 24.49 1.23
N ALA A 19 -3.73 24.13 2.50
CA ALA A 19 -2.62 23.62 3.30
C ALA A 19 -2.16 22.22 2.84
N ARG A 20 -3.08 21.37 2.35
CA ARG A 20 -2.72 20.06 1.77
C ARG A 20 -2.02 20.19 0.44
N GLU A 21 -2.49 21.10 -0.41
CA GLU A 21 -1.92 21.33 -1.74
C GLU A 21 -0.52 21.94 -1.67
N ASN A 22 -0.20 22.66 -0.60
CA ASN A 22 1.10 23.32 -0.41
C ASN A 22 2.00 22.63 0.62
N LEU A 23 1.67 21.39 1.00
CA LEU A 23 2.36 20.69 2.09
C LEU A 23 3.85 20.48 1.78
N GLU A 24 4.21 20.27 0.51
CA GLU A 24 5.61 20.15 0.08
C GLU A 24 6.44 21.41 0.38
N HIS A 25 5.85 22.60 0.31
CA HIS A 25 6.57 23.86 0.56
C HIS A 25 6.92 24.04 2.04
N HIS A 26 6.11 23.44 2.92
CA HIS A 26 6.33 23.46 4.37
C HIS A 26 7.11 22.23 4.86
N PHE A 27 7.42 21.28 3.99
CA PHE A 27 8.15 20.08 4.37
C PHE A 27 9.59 20.39 4.77
N ARG A 28 10.05 19.75 5.85
CA ARG A 28 11.42 19.91 6.38
C ARG A 28 12.04 18.55 6.68
N TRP A 29 13.30 18.40 6.33
CA TRP A 29 14.11 17.23 6.70
C TRP A 29 14.51 17.30 8.17
N THR A 30 13.60 16.86 9.04
CA THR A 30 13.86 16.69 10.47
C THR A 30 14.23 15.24 10.76
N ARG A 31 14.87 14.99 11.92
CA ARG A 31 15.17 13.62 12.38
C ARG A 31 13.92 12.72 12.40
N ARG A 32 12.78 13.27 12.83
CA ARG A 32 11.50 12.55 12.83
C ARG A 32 11.02 12.23 11.42
N ASN A 33 11.07 13.19 10.49
CA ASN A 33 10.61 12.98 9.13
C ASN A 33 11.52 12.02 8.36
N LEU A 34 12.83 12.07 8.60
CA LEU A 34 13.80 11.11 8.07
C LEU A 34 13.53 9.69 8.61
N ALA A 35 13.25 9.54 9.91
CA ALA A 35 12.89 8.26 10.49
C ALA A 35 11.60 7.69 9.87
N LEU A 36 10.57 8.53 9.70
CA LEU A 36 9.32 8.12 9.06
C LEU A 36 9.54 7.73 7.59
N ALA A 37 10.31 8.52 6.84
CA ALA A 37 10.67 8.21 5.46
C ALA A 37 11.45 6.89 5.35
N GLY A 38 12.38 6.62 6.26
CA GLY A 38 13.12 5.35 6.29
C GLY A 38 12.25 4.15 6.66
N ILE A 39 11.36 4.29 7.65
CA ILE A 39 10.46 3.21 8.06
C ILE A 39 9.48 2.87 6.94
N PHE A 40 8.75 3.87 6.44
CA PHE A 40 7.69 3.63 5.45
C PHE A 40 8.21 3.49 4.01
N GLY A 41 9.30 4.19 3.67
CA GLY A 41 9.89 4.13 2.33
C GLY A 41 10.80 2.92 2.11
N ILE A 42 11.40 2.35 3.16
CA ILE A 42 12.39 1.27 3.03
C ILE A 42 12.04 0.07 3.91
N ALA A 43 11.94 0.27 5.24
CA ALA A 43 11.86 -0.86 6.17
C ALA A 43 10.59 -1.69 5.96
N VAL A 44 9.42 -1.04 5.85
CA VAL A 44 8.13 -1.72 5.65
C VAL A 44 8.11 -2.51 4.32
N PRO A 45 8.41 -1.92 3.15
CA PRO A 45 8.45 -2.67 1.89
C PRO A 45 9.40 -3.87 1.92
N VAL A 46 10.59 -3.72 2.50
CA VAL A 46 11.59 -4.80 2.58
C VAL A 46 11.11 -5.92 3.49
N LEU A 47 10.52 -5.60 4.64
CA LEU A 47 9.99 -6.60 5.57
C LEU A 47 8.81 -7.35 4.96
N VAL A 48 7.90 -6.66 4.28
CA VAL A 48 6.77 -7.28 3.57
C VAL A 48 7.29 -8.23 2.48
N TYR A 49 8.21 -7.77 1.63
CA TYR A 49 8.79 -8.62 0.59
C TYR A 49 9.47 -9.86 1.17
N LYS A 50 10.30 -9.70 2.20
CA LYS A 50 10.98 -10.82 2.86
C LYS A 50 10.00 -11.80 3.51
N GLY A 51 8.93 -11.29 4.12
CA GLY A 51 7.87 -12.12 4.70
C GLY A 51 7.21 -12.98 3.64
N ILE A 52 6.75 -12.36 2.55
CA ILE A 52 6.12 -13.05 1.42
C ILE A 52 7.07 -14.10 0.83
N VAL A 53 8.30 -13.72 0.47
CA VAL A 53 9.26 -14.68 -0.13
C VAL A 53 9.53 -15.85 0.81
N LYS A 54 9.70 -15.60 2.11
CA LYS A 54 9.88 -16.66 3.09
C LYS A 54 8.66 -17.58 3.12
N ASP A 55 7.45 -17.04 3.12
CA ASP A 55 6.22 -17.84 3.12
C ASP A 55 6.11 -18.68 1.85
N PHE A 56 6.39 -18.10 0.69
CA PHE A 56 6.38 -18.82 -0.60
C PHE A 56 7.42 -19.94 -0.70
N VAL A 57 8.62 -19.75 -0.12
CA VAL A 57 9.71 -20.75 -0.16
C VAL A 57 9.56 -21.80 0.96
N SER A 58 9.00 -21.42 2.11
CA SER A 58 8.88 -22.31 3.29
C SER A 58 7.58 -23.10 3.33
N PHE A 59 6.58 -22.77 2.49
CA PHE A 59 5.37 -23.58 2.33
C PHE A 59 5.49 -24.54 1.13
N PRO A 60 5.87 -25.82 1.34
CA PRO A 60 5.67 -26.86 0.33
C PRO A 60 4.18 -27.21 0.13
N PHE A 61 3.27 -26.58 0.88
CA PHE A 61 1.85 -26.92 0.92
C PHE A 61 1.11 -26.65 -0.38
N SER A 62 1.60 -25.73 -1.23
CA SER A 62 0.96 -25.44 -2.52
C SER A 62 1.20 -26.56 -3.54
N LEU A 63 2.44 -27.02 -3.70
CA LEU A 63 2.78 -28.04 -4.71
C LEU A 63 2.18 -29.42 -4.38
N THR A 64 2.15 -29.82 -3.11
CA THR A 64 1.55 -31.11 -2.71
C THR A 64 0.03 -31.07 -2.75
N MET A 65 -0.64 -30.01 -2.26
CA MET A 65 -2.10 -29.90 -2.38
C MET A 65 -2.56 -29.73 -3.84
N ILE A 66 -1.86 -28.94 -4.66
CA ILE A 66 -2.20 -28.81 -6.09
C ILE A 66 -2.04 -30.17 -6.77
N SER A 67 -0.92 -30.87 -6.57
CA SER A 67 -0.73 -32.21 -7.14
C SER A 67 -1.75 -33.24 -6.63
N LEU A 68 -2.20 -33.12 -5.38
CA LEU A 68 -3.23 -33.98 -4.79
C LEU A 68 -4.61 -33.67 -5.40
N ILE A 69 -4.95 -32.40 -5.56
CA ILE A 69 -6.20 -31.97 -6.19
C ILE A 69 -6.21 -32.39 -7.67
N ASP A 70 -5.11 -32.23 -8.39
CA ASP A 70 -4.97 -32.69 -9.78
C ASP A 70 -5.10 -34.22 -9.89
N SER A 71 -4.48 -34.95 -8.96
CA SER A 71 -4.57 -36.42 -8.91
C SER A 71 -6.00 -36.90 -8.56
N ILE A 72 -6.66 -36.22 -7.62
CA ILE A 72 -8.05 -36.50 -7.24
C ILE A 72 -8.99 -36.18 -8.41
N PHE A 73 -8.81 -35.05 -9.08
CA PHE A 73 -9.62 -34.68 -10.23
C PHE A 73 -9.46 -35.70 -11.38
N HIS A 74 -8.25 -36.16 -11.65
CA HIS A 74 -7.99 -37.24 -12.60
C HIS A 74 -8.64 -38.58 -12.21
N LEU A 75 -8.75 -38.88 -10.92
CA LEU A 75 -9.42 -40.08 -10.41
C LEU A 75 -10.95 -40.02 -10.54
N PHE A 76 -11.55 -38.82 -10.48
CA PHE A 76 -13.00 -38.63 -10.59
C PHE A 76 -13.52 -38.42 -12.02
N VAL A 77 -12.63 -38.08 -12.97
CA VAL A 77 -12.99 -37.77 -14.37
C VAL A 77 -12.93 -39.02 -15.29
N HIS A 78 -12.69 -40.21 -14.74
CA HIS A 78 -12.63 -41.48 -15.49
C HIS A 78 -13.50 -42.56 -14.84
#